data_AF-A0A3D2IEF7-F1
#
_entry.id   AF-A0A3D2IEF7-F1
#
_cell.length_a   1.000
_cell.length_b   1.000
_cell.length_c   1.000
_cell.angle_alpha   90.00
_cell.angle_beta   90.00
_cell.angle_gamma   90.00
#
_symmetry.space_group_name_H-M   'P 1'
#
loop_
_entity.id
_entity.type
_entity.pdbx_description
1 polymer ?
#
loop_
_entity_poly.entity_id
_entity_poly.type
_entity_poly.pdbx_seq_one_letter_code
_entity_poly.pdbx_strand_id
1 'polypeptide(L)'
;EVCPTSNIKTGIYPKLANHNIDKIYRSGVSLSVNTDGRSLSNVSLFDEYKNLNTHFDWKLKDYLATNLFAIEAAFVDEEIKEKLKKRILNNL
;
A
#
# COMPACT_ATOMS: atom_id res chain seq x y z
N GLU A 1 6.55 4.49 2.47
CA GLU A 1 6.48 3.13 1.91
C GLU A 1 6.30 2.13 3.04
N VAL A 2 5.31 1.23 2.94
CA VAL A 2 5.06 0.19 3.95
C VAL A 2 4.97 -1.16 3.24
N CYS A 3 5.63 -2.17 3.81
CA CYS A 3 5.77 -3.50 3.20
C CYS A 3 5.27 -4.59 4.16
N PRO A 4 3.95 -4.79 4.32
CA PRO A 4 3.39 -5.54 5.43
C PRO A 4 3.93 -6.98 5.51
N THR A 5 3.94 -7.71 4.39
CA THR A 5 4.44 -9.10 4.41
C THR A 5 5.95 -9.16 4.62
N SER A 6 6.72 -8.23 4.04
CA SER A 6 8.17 -8.13 4.29
C SER A 6 8.46 -7.87 5.78
N ASN A 7 7.67 -7.02 6.44
CA ASN A 7 7.81 -6.73 7.86
C ASN A 7 7.53 -7.95 8.76
N ILE A 8 6.69 -8.89 8.32
CA ILE A 8 6.54 -10.18 9.03
C ILE A 8 7.78 -11.06 8.81
N LYS A 9 8.22 -11.20 7.56
CA LYS A 9 9.35 -12.07 7.19
C LYS A 9 10.68 -11.64 7.80
N THR A 10 10.85 -10.35 8.00
CA THR A 10 12.04 -9.77 8.65
C THR A 10 11.94 -9.72 10.17
N GLY A 11 10.83 -10.19 10.76
CA GLY A 11 10.64 -10.27 12.21
C GLY A 11 10.29 -8.95 12.89
N ILE A 12 9.96 -7.88 12.15
CA ILE A 12 9.55 -6.59 12.71
C ILE A 12 8.18 -6.72 13.41
N TYR A 13 7.27 -7.50 12.81
CA TYR A 13 6.00 -7.86 13.43
C TYR A 13 5.82 -9.38 13.44
N PRO A 14 5.18 -9.94 14.48
CA PRO A 14 4.99 -11.39 14.58
C PRO A 14 3.95 -11.92 13.58
N LYS A 15 2.90 -11.13 13.30
CA LYS A 15 1.79 -11.47 12.38
C LYS A 15 1.18 -10.20 11.81
N LEU A 16 0.51 -10.32 10.66
CA LEU A 16 -0.14 -9.18 9.99
C LEU A 16 -1.18 -8.49 10.86
N ALA A 17 -1.99 -9.23 11.63
CA ALA A 17 -3.00 -8.63 12.52
C ALA A 17 -2.43 -7.69 13.60
N ASN A 18 -1.12 -7.76 13.88
CA ASN A 18 -0.43 -6.88 14.82
C ASN A 18 0.21 -5.65 14.13
N HIS A 19 0.16 -5.56 12.81
CA HIS A 19 0.84 -4.52 12.05
C HIS A 19 0.14 -3.16 12.21
N ASN A 20 0.91 -2.10 12.47
CA ASN A 20 0.35 -0.76 12.67
C ASN A 20 -0.05 -0.02 11.38
N ILE A 21 -0.14 -0.70 10.23
CA ILE A 21 -0.36 0.00 8.94
C ILE A 21 -1.73 0.67 8.93
N ASP A 22 -2.77 -0.02 9.41
CA ASP A 22 -4.10 0.56 9.50
C ASP A 22 -4.12 1.73 10.50
N LYS A 23 -3.52 1.57 11.68
CA LYS A 23 -3.42 2.67 12.67
C LYS A 23 -2.75 3.91 12.08
N ILE A 24 -1.64 3.75 11.36
CA ILE A 24 -0.93 4.87 10.71
C ILE A 24 -1.84 5.50 9.66
N TYR A 25 -2.43 4.71 8.77
CA TYR A 25 -3.34 5.21 7.74
C TYR A 25 -4.55 5.97 8.32
N ARG A 26 -5.23 5.39 9.31
CA ARG A 26 -6.40 6.00 9.98
C ARG A 26 -6.05 7.26 10.79
N SER A 27 -4.78 7.45 11.15
CA SER A 27 -4.31 8.69 11.78
C SER A 27 -4.10 9.86 10.80
N GLY A 28 -4.35 9.64 9.50
CA GLY A 28 -4.21 10.66 8.46
C GLY A 28 -2.81 10.79 7.88
N VAL A 29 -1.89 9.90 8.26
CA VAL A 29 -0.54 9.86 7.70
C VAL A 29 -0.58 9.26 6.29
N SER A 30 -0.04 10.00 5.33
CA SER A 30 0.14 9.53 3.96
C SER A 30 1.11 8.34 3.92
N LEU A 31 0.71 7.26 3.26
CA LEU A 31 1.54 6.07 3.06
C LEU A 31 1.18 5.33 1.77
N SER A 32 2.09 4.46 1.33
CA SER A 32 1.94 3.55 0.20
C SER A 32 2.10 2.09 0.65
N VAL A 33 1.44 1.17 -0.07
CA VAL A 33 1.58 -0.29 0.13
C VAL A 33 2.52 -0.85 -0.93
N ASN A 34 3.52 -1.61 -0.51
CA ASN A 34 4.58 -2.13 -1.37
C ASN A 34 4.91 -3.59 -1.01
N THR A 35 5.48 -4.34 -1.95
CA THR A 35 5.89 -5.75 -1.74
C THR A 35 7.30 -5.89 -1.18
N ASP A 36 8.07 -4.81 -1.17
CA ASP A 36 9.54 -4.84 -1.05
C ASP A 36 10.15 -5.72 -2.18
N GLY A 37 11.06 -6.65 -1.87
CA GLY A 37 11.62 -7.61 -2.83
C GLY A 37 10.74 -8.83 -3.08
N ARG A 38 10.03 -8.90 -4.22
CA ARG A 38 9.16 -10.04 -4.59
C ARG A 38 9.83 -11.42 -4.50
N SER A 39 11.12 -11.53 -4.86
CA SER A 39 11.87 -12.78 -4.79
C SER A 39 12.05 -13.31 -3.36
N LEU A 40 12.05 -12.42 -2.36
CA LEU A 40 12.17 -12.75 -0.95
C LEU A 40 10.79 -12.86 -0.28
N SER A 41 9.85 -12.02 -0.69
CA SER A 41 8.51 -11.94 -0.10
C SER A 41 7.53 -12.97 -0.67
N ASN A 42 7.75 -13.50 -1.88
CA ASN A 42 6.83 -14.40 -2.59
C ASN A 42 5.35 -13.95 -2.48
N VAL A 43 5.12 -12.64 -2.63
CA VAL A 43 3.80 -12.01 -2.66
C VAL A 43 3.73 -11.03 -3.81
N SER A 44 2.55 -10.90 -4.40
CA SER A 44 2.23 -9.82 -5.32
C SER A 44 1.63 -8.62 -4.58
N LEU A 45 1.52 -7.48 -5.26
CA LEU A 45 0.84 -6.31 -4.70
C LEU A 45 -0.66 -6.59 -4.48
N PHE A 46 -1.27 -7.46 -5.30
CA PHE A 46 -2.63 -7.93 -5.09
C PHE A 46 -2.76 -8.69 -3.77
N ASP A 47 -1.81 -9.57 -3.46
CA ASP A 47 -1.80 -10.32 -2.21
C ASP A 47 -1.66 -9.40 -0.99
N GLU A 48 -0.83 -8.35 -1.08
CA GLU A 48 -0.73 -7.33 -0.02
C GLU A 48 -2.09 -6.66 0.22
N TYR A 49 -2.77 -6.18 -0.82
CA TYR A 49 -4.10 -5.59 -0.66
C TYR A 49 -5.14 -6.59 -0.15
N LYS A 50 -5.11 -7.84 -0.60
CA LYS A 50 -5.98 -8.92 -0.08
C LYS A 50 -5.75 -9.18 1.40
N ASN A 51 -4.49 -9.14 1.84
CA ASN A 51 -4.13 -9.28 3.25
C ASN A 51 -4.66 -8.09 4.07
N LEU A 52 -4.53 -6.87 3.55
CA LEU A 52 -5.07 -5.67 4.22
C LEU A 52 -6.60 -5.69 4.31
N ASN A 53 -7.29 -6.22 3.28
CA ASN A 53 -8.72 -6.49 3.36
C ASN A 53 -9.05 -7.46 4.51
N THR A 54 -8.35 -8.59 4.53
CA THR A 54 -8.63 -9.70 5.45
C THR A 54 -8.39 -9.31 6.91
N HIS A 55 -7.34 -8.53 7.17
CA HIS A 55 -6.92 -8.22 8.54
C HIS A 55 -7.40 -6.86 9.07
N PHE A 56 -7.70 -5.91 8.19
CA PHE A 56 -8.01 -4.52 8.58
C PHE A 56 -9.27 -3.96 7.89
N ASP A 57 -10.01 -4.81 7.17
CA ASP A 57 -11.21 -4.43 6.41
C ASP A 57 -11.00 -3.31 5.38
N TRP A 58 -9.77 -3.16 4.86
CA TRP A 58 -9.49 -2.18 3.82
C TRP A 58 -10.34 -2.46 2.58
N LYS A 59 -10.93 -1.41 2.02
CA LYS A 59 -11.80 -1.45 0.84
C LYS A 59 -11.15 -0.73 -0.33
N LEU A 60 -11.82 -0.77 -1.48
CA LEU A 60 -11.40 -0.07 -2.70
C LEU A 60 -11.04 1.41 -2.46
N LYS A 61 -11.81 2.11 -1.61
CA LYS A 61 -11.53 3.51 -1.23
C LYS A 61 -10.17 3.68 -0.52
N ASP A 62 -9.80 2.72 0.32
CA ASP A 62 -8.54 2.78 1.08
C ASP A 62 -7.37 2.49 0.12
N TYR A 63 -7.53 1.52 -0.79
CA TYR A 63 -6.55 1.24 -1.84
C TYR A 63 -6.34 2.45 -2.75
N LEU A 64 -7.43 3.09 -3.18
CA LEU A 64 -7.38 4.28 -4.02
C LEU A 64 -6.59 5.38 -3.32
N ALA A 65 -6.92 5.67 -2.06
CA ALA A 65 -6.24 6.70 -1.28
C ALA A 65 -4.72 6.43 -1.20
N THR A 66 -4.30 5.22 -0.86
CA THR A 66 -2.87 4.89 -0.75
C THR A 66 -2.15 4.89 -2.10
N ASN A 67 -2.83 4.57 -3.21
CA ASN A 67 -2.24 4.70 -4.54
C ASN A 67 -2.10 6.17 -4.96
N LEU A 68 -3.07 7.03 -4.63
CA LEU A 68 -2.97 8.47 -4.90
C LEU A 68 -1.83 9.11 -4.08
N PHE A 69 -1.68 8.71 -2.81
CA PHE A 69 -0.54 9.09 -1.98
C PHE A 69 0.80 8.62 -2.56
N ALA A 70 0.86 7.38 -3.07
CA ALA A 70 2.05 6.86 -3.72
C ALA A 70 2.42 7.65 -4.98
N ILE A 71 1.43 8.03 -5.80
CA ILE A 71 1.66 8.86 -7.00
C ILE A 71 2.20 10.24 -6.60
N GLU A 72 1.61 10.87 -5.58
CA GLU A 72 2.04 12.19 -5.11
C GLU A 72 3.50 12.17 -4.63
N ALA A 73 3.89 11.11 -3.92
CA ALA A 73 5.23 10.91 -3.40
C ALA A 73 6.24 10.37 -4.43
N ALA A 74 5.80 9.98 -5.64
CA ALA A 74 6.67 9.37 -6.63
C ALA A 74 7.72 10.35 -7.17
N PHE A 75 8.95 9.88 -7.34
CA PHE A 75 10.06 10.65 -7.93
C PHE A 75 10.00 10.65 -9.45
N VAL A 76 8.94 11.26 -9.98
CA VAL A 76 8.68 11.48 -11.41
C VAL A 76 8.15 12.90 -11.61
N ASP A 77 8.19 13.39 -12.85
CA ASP A 77 7.69 14.72 -13.18
C ASP A 77 6.18 14.85 -12.92
N GLU A 78 5.73 16.07 -12.62
CA GLU A 78 4.33 16.38 -12.32
C GLU A 78 3.37 15.97 -13.46
N GLU A 79 3.81 16.06 -14.72
CA GLU A 79 3.02 15.58 -15.87
C GLU A 79 2.70 14.08 -15.76
N ILE A 80 3.68 13.27 -15.34
CA ILE A 80 3.51 11.82 -15.15
C ILE A 80 2.57 11.56 -13.98
N LYS A 81 2.71 12.29 -12.86
CA LYS A 81 1.81 12.17 -11.70
C LYS A 81 0.36 12.44 -12.11
N GLU A 82 0.11 13.53 -12.81
CA GLU A 82 -1.24 13.91 -13.26
C GLU A 82 -1.85 12.89 -14.23
N LYS A 83 -1.03 12.36 -15.15
CA LYS A 83 -1.45 11.28 -16.06
C LYS A 83 -1.86 10.02 -15.29
N LEU A 84 -1.10 9.63 -14.26
CA LEU A 84 -1.38 8.46 -13.45
C LEU A 84 -2.63 8.66 -12.57
N LYS A 85 -2.78 9.82 -11.92
CA LYS A 85 -3.99 10.16 -11.14
C LYS A 85 -5.25 10.05 -11.99
N LYS A 86 -5.27 10.68 -13.17
CA LYS A 86 -6.39 10.59 -14.13
C LYS A 86 -6.66 9.15 -14.56
N ARG A 87 -5.61 8.38 -14.86
CA ARG A 87 -5.77 6.98 -15.25
C ARG A 87 -6.45 6.16 -14.18
N ILE A 88 -6.04 6.29 -12.91
CA ILE A 88 -6.67 5.52 -11.83
C ILE A 88 -8.12 5.96 -11.62
N LEU A 89 -8.38 7.26 -11.57
CA LEU A 89 -9.72 7.79 -11.34
C LEU A 89 -10.73 7.41 -12.44
N ASN A 90 -10.28 7.28 -13.69
CA ASN A 90 -11.14 6.89 -14.81
C ASN A 90 -11.42 5.38 -14.90
N ASN A 91 -10.72 4.54 -14.12
CA ASN A 91 -10.86 3.08 -14.14
C ASN A 91 -11.49 2.53 -12.84
N LEU A 92 -12.09 3.40 -12.04
CA LEU A 92 -12.91 3.04 -10.88
C LEU A 92 -14.37 2.86 -11.29
#